data_AF-A0A924CCW8-F1
#
_entry.id   AF-A0A924CCW8-F1
#
_cell.length_a   1.000
_cell.length_b   1.000
_cell.length_c   1.000
_cell.angle_alpha   90.00
_cell.angle_beta   90.00
_cell.angle_gamma   90.00
#
_symmetry.space_group_name_H-M   'P 1'
#
loop_
_entity.id
_entity.type
_entity.pdbx_description
1 polymer ?
#
loop_
_entity_poly.entity_id
_entity_poly.type
_entity_poly.pdbx_seq_one_letter_code
_entity_poly.pdbx_strand_id
1 'polypeptide(L)'
;MKKEVIFINSHPIQYFAPLYKYLNENGVSTAAWYCPDLSIKGGIDKEFGVKVKWDIPLLDGYQYRFFRNFSLNPSHENGFFGLFNPGL
;
A
#
# COMPACT_ATOMS: atom_id res chain seq x y z
N MET A 1 5.55 5.54 -26.55
CA MET A 1 5.42 5.76 -25.09
C MET A 1 4.98 4.47 -24.42
N LYS A 2 5.72 3.99 -23.42
CA LYS A 2 5.29 2.86 -22.59
C LYS A 2 4.18 3.36 -21.67
N LYS A 3 3.01 2.72 -21.67
CA LYS A 3 1.91 3.11 -20.76
C LYS A 3 2.25 2.61 -19.36
N GLU A 4 2.12 3.47 -18.37
CA GLU A 4 2.29 3.13 -16.97
C GLU A 4 0.94 2.79 -16.34
N VAL A 5 0.93 1.75 -15.50
CA VAL A 5 -0.22 1.34 -14.70
C VAL A 5 0.09 1.64 -13.24
N ILE A 6 -0.81 2.38 -12.59
CA ILE A 6 -0.67 2.77 -11.20
C ILE A 6 -1.77 2.09 -10.39
N PHE A 7 -1.39 1.29 -9.41
CA PHE A 7 -2.30 0.67 -8.46
C PHE A 7 -2.42 1.54 -7.22
N ILE A 8 -3.63 2.00 -6.92
CA ILE A 8 -3.89 2.80 -5.73
C ILE A 8 -4.49 1.89 -4.66
N ASN A 9 -3.81 1.80 -3.52
CA ASN A 9 -4.26 1.01 -2.38
C ASN A 9 -4.23 1.84 -1.09
N SER A 10 -5.04 1.45 -0.11
CA SER A 10 -4.97 2.05 1.22
C SER A 10 -3.63 1.79 1.92
N HIS A 11 -3.02 0.62 1.67
CA HIS A 11 -1.75 0.20 2.26
C HIS A 11 -1.11 -0.97 1.46
N PRO A 12 0.16 -1.32 1.73
CA PRO A 12 0.80 -2.50 1.16
C PRO A 12 0.16 -3.80 1.64
N ILE A 13 -0.28 -4.64 0.70
CA ILE A 13 -0.98 -5.91 0.97
C ILE A 13 -0.17 -7.06 0.40
N GLN A 14 0.00 -8.13 1.19
CA GLN A 14 0.82 -9.29 0.86
C GLN A 14 0.46 -10.01 -0.45
N TYR A 15 -0.80 -9.95 -0.87
CA TYR A 15 -1.27 -10.57 -2.11
C TYR A 15 -1.03 -9.70 -3.35
N PHE A 16 -0.93 -8.38 -3.16
CA PHE A 16 -0.77 -7.44 -4.26
C PHE A 16 0.69 -7.13 -4.59
N ALA A 17 1.57 -7.07 -3.58
CA ALA A 17 2.98 -6.83 -3.79
C ALA A 17 3.65 -7.82 -4.78
N PRO A 18 3.44 -9.15 -4.68
CA PRO A 18 3.98 -10.10 -5.65
C PRO A 18 3.44 -9.91 -7.06
N LEU A 19 2.17 -9.49 -7.20
CA LEU A 19 1.56 -9.22 -8.50
C LEU A 19 2.22 -8.03 -9.19
N TYR A 20 2.51 -6.94 -8.47
CA TYR A 20 3.14 -5.75 -9.06
C TYR A 20 4.56 -6.03 -9.54
N LYS A 21 5.32 -6.80 -8.75
CA LYS A 21 6.62 -7.31 -9.14
C LYS A 21 6.55 -8.15 -10.41
N TYR A 22 5.63 -9.14 -10.44
CA TYR A 22 5.42 -9.99 -11.61
C TYR A 22 5.09 -9.18 -12.87
N LEU A 23 4.23 -8.17 -12.77
CA LEU A 23 3.87 -7.31 -13.90
C LEU A 23 5.08 -6.54 -14.46
N ASN A 24 5.92 -5.96 -13.58
CA ASN A 24 7.14 -5.28 -14.00
C ASN A 24 8.16 -6.22 -14.64
N GLU A 25 8.36 -7.40 -14.07
CA GLU A 25 9.26 -8.43 -14.62
C GLU A 25 8.79 -8.90 -16.01
N ASN A 26 7.48 -8.87 -16.27
CA ASN A 26 6.88 -9.19 -17.58
C ASN A 26 6.70 -7.96 -18.49
N GLY A 27 7.39 -6.86 -18.20
CA GLY A 27 7.49 -5.70 -19.08
C GLY A 27 6.34 -4.68 -18.97
N VAL A 28 5.39 -4.85 -18.05
CA VAL A 28 4.33 -3.87 -17.78
C VAL A 28 4.85 -2.85 -16.77
N SER A 29 5.00 -1.59 -17.18
CA SER A 29 5.45 -0.52 -16.29
C SER A 29 4.42 -0.30 -15.19
N THR A 30 4.75 -0.75 -13.98
CA THR A 30 3.82 -0.84 -12.85
C THR A 30 4.36 -0.07 -11.65
N ALA A 31 3.51 0.76 -11.06
CA ALA A 31 3.77 1.45 -9.80
C ALA A 31 2.61 1.25 -8.81
N ALA A 32 2.89 1.34 -7.52
CA ALA A 32 1.87 1.29 -6.48
C ALA A 32 1.89 2.55 -5.60
N TRP A 33 0.71 3.14 -5.43
CA TRP A 33 0.48 4.31 -4.61
C TRP A 33 -0.30 3.89 -3.37
N TYR A 34 0.26 4.22 -2.22
CA TYR A 34 -0.30 3.83 -0.93
C TYR A 34 -0.78 5.06 -0.17
N CYS A 35 -1.97 4.95 0.42
CA CYS A 35 -2.32 5.81 1.55
C CYS A 35 -1.38 5.50 2.75
N PRO A 36 -1.51 6.17 3.91
CA PRO A 36 -0.42 6.28 4.87
C PRO A 36 0.07 4.92 5.37
N ASP A 37 1.36 4.92 5.73
CA ASP A 37 2.11 3.78 6.21
C ASP A 37 1.80 3.40 7.68
N LEU A 38 0.57 2.96 7.94
CA LEU A 38 0.22 2.34 9.23
C LEU A 38 0.63 0.86 9.26
N SER A 39 0.65 0.20 8.10
CA SER A 39 0.91 -1.24 7.98
C SER A 39 2.40 -1.63 8.05
N ILE A 40 3.35 -0.79 7.62
CA ILE A 40 4.79 -1.12 7.73
C ILE A 40 5.35 -0.77 9.11
N LYS A 41 4.72 0.15 9.85
CA LYS A 41 5.13 0.49 11.22
C LYS A 41 4.86 -0.60 12.28
N GLY A 42 4.32 -1.75 11.89
CA GLY A 42 4.17 -2.90 12.78
C GLY A 42 3.11 -2.68 13.87
N GLY A 43 1.95 -2.16 13.45
CA GLY A 43 0.76 -2.11 14.30
C GLY A 43 0.17 -3.49 14.57
N ILE A 44 -0.67 -3.57 15.61
CA ILE A 44 -1.59 -4.69 15.76
C ILE A 44 -2.65 -4.52 14.67
N ASP A 45 -2.72 -5.48 13.76
CA ASP A 45 -3.86 -5.58 12.86
C ASP A 45 -5.06 -6.01 13.71
N LYS A 46 -6.11 -5.19 13.80
CA LYS A 46 -7.23 -5.50 14.70
C LYS A 46 -8.11 -6.62 14.18
N GLU A 47 -8.09 -6.92 12.88
CA GLU A 47 -8.85 -8.05 12.32
C GLU A 47 -8.19 -9.38 12.70
N PHE A 48 -6.86 -9.43 12.72
CA PHE A 48 -6.13 -10.63 13.13
C PHE A 48 -5.75 -10.68 14.62
N GLY A 49 -5.83 -9.54 15.33
CA GLY A 49 -5.47 -9.42 16.75
C GLY A 49 -3.98 -9.65 17.05
N VAL A 50 -3.13 -9.64 16.01
CA VAL A 50 -1.70 -9.95 16.12
C VAL A 50 -0.85 -8.86 15.49
N LYS A 51 0.40 -8.76 15.93
CA LYS A 51 1.40 -7.89 15.32
C LYS A 51 1.82 -8.50 13.99
N VAL A 52 1.29 -7.98 12.89
CA VAL A 52 1.60 -8.50 11.56
C VAL A 52 2.93 -7.89 11.10
N LYS A 53 3.97 -8.73 11.08
CA LYS A 53 5.22 -8.45 10.36
C LYS A 53 5.25 -9.40 9.18
N TRP A 54 5.13 -8.88 7.97
CA TRP A 54 5.19 -9.70 6.78
C TRP A 54 6.62 -10.19 6.56
N ASP A 55 6.80 -11.51 6.41
CA ASP A 55 8.09 -12.15 6.12
C ASP A 55 8.49 -12.04 4.64
N ILE A 56 7.75 -11.26 3.85
CA ILE A 56 8.00 -11.01 2.43
C ILE A 56 8.35 -9.54 2.18
N PRO A 57 9.25 -9.25 1.22
CA PRO A 57 9.61 -7.88 0.87
C PRO A 57 8.46 -7.21 0.12
N LEU A 58 7.57 -6.53 0.84
CA LEU A 58 6.36 -5.95 0.26
C LEU A 58 6.62 -4.88 -0.79
N LEU A 59 7.75 -4.18 -0.76
CA LEU A 59 8.03 -3.02 -1.63
C LEU A 59 9.09 -3.29 -2.69
N ASP A 60 9.40 -4.57 -2.96
CA ASP A 60 10.43 -4.98 -3.89
C ASP A 60 9.88 -5.22 -5.31
N GLY A 61 10.67 -4.88 -6.34
CA GLY A 61 10.35 -5.17 -7.74
C GLY A 61 9.39 -4.20 -8.44
N TYR A 62 9.01 -3.08 -7.81
CA TYR A 62 8.17 -2.05 -8.43
C TYR A 62 8.36 -0.67 -7.81
N GLN A 63 7.98 0.38 -8.53
CA GLN A 63 8.01 1.76 -8.03
C GLN A 63 6.85 1.99 -7.06
N TYR A 64 7.09 2.67 -5.93
CA TYR A 64 6.03 2.96 -4.99
C TYR A 64 6.10 4.38 -4.43
N ARG A 65 4.94 4.89 -4.00
CA ARG A 65 4.83 6.20 -3.34
C ARG A 65 3.82 6.15 -2.21
N PHE A 66 4.18 6.71 -1.06
CA PHE A 66 3.28 6.92 0.06
C PHE A 66 2.72 8.35 0.05
N PHE A 67 1.44 8.46 0.36
CA PHE A 67 0.74 9.73 0.48
C PHE A 67 0.41 10.00 1.95
N ARG A 68 0.65 11.24 2.38
CA ARG A 68 0.34 11.68 3.75
C ARG A 68 -1.18 11.69 3.95
N ASN A 69 -1.63 11.09 5.05
CA ASN A 69 -3.01 11.16 5.51
C ASN A 69 -3.20 12.33 6.46
N PHE A 70 -4.23 13.13 6.21
CA PHE A 70 -4.64 14.31 6.97
C PHE A 70 -5.92 14.07 7.77
N SER A 71 -6.42 12.83 7.82
CA SER A 71 -7.55 12.44 8.67
C SER A 71 -7.21 12.71 10.14
N LEU A 72 -8.21 13.23 10.87
CA LEU A 72 -8.11 13.48 12.32
C LEU A 72 -8.00 12.18 13.13
N ASN A 73 -8.49 11.06 12.59
CA ASN A 73 -8.40 9.74 13.21
C ASN A 73 -7.94 8.71 12.17
N PRO A 74 -6.65 8.71 11.80
CA PRO A 74 -6.14 7.97 10.66
C PRO A 74 -6.13 6.47 10.94
N SER A 75 -6.91 5.71 10.17
CA SER A 75 -6.86 4.26 10.10
C SER A 75 -7.54 3.78 8.83
N HIS A 76 -7.07 2.68 8.25
CA HIS A 76 -7.82 1.97 7.21
C HIS A 76 -9.08 1.30 7.79
N GLU A 77 -9.17 1.15 9.12
CA GLU A 77 -10.28 0.52 9.85
C GLU A 77 -11.35 1.53 10.32
N ASN A 78 -11.04 2.84 10.37
CA ASN A 78 -11.93 3.86 10.96
C ASN A 78 -13.03 4.35 9.99
N GLY A 79 -13.46 3.50 9.06
CA GLY A 79 -14.50 3.81 8.08
C GLY A 79 -14.13 4.89 7.08
N PHE A 80 -15.14 5.49 6.45
CA PHE A 80 -15.03 6.33 5.25
C PHE A 80 -14.08 7.55 5.38
N PHE A 81 -13.96 8.13 6.57
CA PHE A 81 -13.11 9.31 6.82
C PHE A 81 -11.72 8.96 7.37
N GLY A 82 -11.39 7.67 7.51
CA GLY A 82 -10.12 7.20 8.04
C GLY A 82 -8.93 7.49 7.12
N LEU A 83 -9.18 7.76 5.83
CA LEU A 83 -8.19 8.04 4.80
C LEU A 83 -8.54 9.34 4.08
N PHE A 84 -7.83 10.42 4.41
CA PHE A 84 -7.93 11.70 3.72
C PHE A 84 -6.55 12.11 3.18
N ASN A 85 -6.32 11.82 1.91
CA ASN A 85 -5.02 11.96 1.25
C ASN A 85 -5.14 12.92 0.03
N PRO A 86 -5.33 14.24 0.22
CA PRO A 86 -5.57 15.19 -0.89
C PRO A 86 -4.40 15.34 -1.88
N GLY A 87 -3.23 14.78 -1.56
CA GLY A 87 -2.08 14.76 -2.46
C GLY A 87 -2.01 13.52 -3.36
N LEU A 88 -2.91 12.54 -3.17
CA LEU A 88 -3.13 11.39 -4.06
C LEU A 88 -3.94 11.85 -5.27
#